data_AF-A0A925S9N2-F1
#
_entry.id   AF-A0A925S9N2-F1
#
_cell.length_a   1.000
_cell.length_b   1.000
_cell.length_c   1.000
_cell.angle_alpha   90.00
_cell.angle_beta   90.00
_cell.angle_gamma   90.00
#
_symmetry.space_group_name_H-M   'P 1'
#
loop_
_entity.id
_entity.type
_entity.pdbx_description
1 polymer ?
#
loop_
_entity_poly.entity_id
_entity_poly.type
_entity_poly.pdbx_seq_one_letter_code
_entity_poly.pdbx_strand_id
1 'polypeptide(L)'
;MSESRSPLFEAFAKEGIVRRDLLLETLRERGIQEDDPRLKQFIKSLNGGSQEISESQFQILADQNPTLMKQISEDDLIVPDFKSFIQEISAIFDEVNQIRLGKLPTYIPQLERVDPDKFAVAVCTIDGQRFATGDSEDYFCVQSCSKPITYCLALEEQGEEIVHSYVGREPSGKTFNELTLNAKGLPHNPMINAGAIMCGALIKKGGAPSDRFDYVMEKWKQAAGGQKIGFNNAVYLSERQTADRNFALGYFMREKKAFPLDSELLDVLEFYFQCCSIETTTKSMAIIAATLANGGICPLTGNQIFRPDHVKNCLSLMLSCGMYDFSGEFAFSVGIPAKSGVSGAIMLAIPGVGGITVWSPLLDELGNSVRGVEFCKRLVSRFRFHTFDNMLGQGDNRIDPRRCKK
;
A
#
# COMPACT_ATOMS: atom_id res chain seq x y z
N MET A 1 44.20 6.86 28.49
CA MET A 1 43.18 5.81 28.46
C MET A 1 42.32 6.11 27.25
N SER A 2 42.44 5.34 26.16
CA SER A 2 41.60 5.54 24.98
C SER A 2 40.18 5.15 25.36
N GLU A 3 39.27 6.12 25.44
CA GLU A 3 37.84 5.83 25.46
C GLU A 3 37.56 4.94 24.24
N SER A 4 36.99 3.76 24.46
CA SER A 4 36.55 2.90 23.36
C SER A 4 35.51 3.70 22.58
N ARG A 5 35.74 3.88 21.28
CA ARG A 5 34.79 4.60 20.43
C ARG A 5 33.46 3.89 20.41
N SER A 6 32.37 4.64 20.24
CA SER A 6 31.03 4.07 20.15
C SER A 6 30.96 3.05 19.00
N PRO A 7 30.47 1.81 19.19
CA PRO A 7 30.30 0.82 18.12
C PRO A 7 29.46 1.36 16.96
N LEU A 8 28.51 2.25 17.27
CA LEU A 8 27.69 2.95 16.29
C LEU A 8 28.54 3.90 15.43
N PHE A 9 29.51 4.62 16.01
CA PHE A 9 30.42 5.49 15.25
C PHE A 9 31.36 4.67 14.36
N GLU A 10 31.90 3.56 14.88
CA GLU A 10 32.80 2.68 14.13
C GLU A 10 32.12 2.04 12.91
N ALA A 11 30.81 1.78 12.97
CA ALA A 11 30.05 1.25 11.83
C ALA A 11 30.02 2.20 10.61
N PHE A 12 30.17 3.51 10.81
CA PHE A 12 30.15 4.51 9.75
C PHE A 12 31.52 5.17 9.50
N ALA A 13 32.46 5.05 10.43
CA ALA A 13 33.75 5.72 10.35
C ALA A 13 34.73 4.96 9.43
N LYS A 14 35.44 5.70 8.58
CA LYS A 14 36.67 5.22 7.92
C LYS A 14 37.83 6.03 8.45
N GLU A 15 38.88 5.35 8.93
CA GLU A 15 40.08 5.98 9.52
C GLU A 15 39.77 6.92 10.72
N GLY A 16 38.66 6.67 11.42
CA GLY A 16 38.25 7.45 12.60
C GLY A 16 37.51 8.75 12.29
N ILE A 17 37.10 8.97 11.04
CA ILE A 17 36.25 10.10 10.63
C ILE A 17 35.00 9.55 9.95
N VAL A 18 33.83 10.09 10.30
CA VAL A 18 32.61 9.90 9.51
C VAL A 18 32.52 11.05 8.53
N ARG A 19 32.49 10.75 7.23
CA ARG A 19 32.23 11.79 6.22
C ARG A 19 30.74 11.85 5.92
N ARG A 20 30.23 13.06 5.80
CA ARG A 20 28.81 13.31 5.48
C ARG A 20 28.33 12.59 4.23
N ASP A 21 29.13 12.62 3.16
CA ASP A 21 28.80 11.98 1.88
C ASP A 21 28.67 10.46 2.01
N LEU A 22 29.63 9.84 2.70
CA LEU A 22 29.61 8.41 3.00
C LEU A 22 28.43 8.03 3.89
N LEU A 23 28.10 8.84 4.91
CA LEU A 23 26.95 8.59 5.78
C LEU A 23 25.63 8.61 4.99
N LEU A 24 25.44 9.61 4.12
CA LEU A 24 24.28 9.69 3.23
C LEU A 24 24.25 8.55 2.20
N GLU A 25 25.40 8.12 1.71
CA GLU A 25 25.51 6.94 0.84
C GLU A 25 25.10 5.66 1.58
N THR A 26 25.60 5.43 2.80
CA THR A 26 25.22 4.27 3.62
C THR A 26 23.71 4.23 3.89
N LEU A 27 23.10 5.36 4.25
CA LEU A 27 21.64 5.43 4.44
C LEU A 27 20.89 5.00 3.18
N ARG A 28 21.31 5.52 2.01
CA ARG A 28 20.71 5.18 0.71
C ARG A 28 20.91 3.71 0.34
N GLU A 29 22.09 3.14 0.58
CA GLU A 29 22.36 1.72 0.33
C GLU A 29 21.50 0.80 1.21
N ARG A 30 21.17 1.24 2.44
CA ARG A 30 20.23 0.55 3.33
C ARG A 30 18.76 0.85 3.04
N GLY A 31 18.48 1.66 2.02
CA GLY A 31 17.13 2.01 1.57
C GLY A 31 16.47 3.15 2.34
N ILE A 32 17.16 3.78 3.29
CA ILE A 32 16.62 4.91 4.05
C ILE A 32 16.90 6.19 3.26
N GLN A 33 15.83 6.84 2.78
CA GLN A 33 15.94 8.03 1.95
C GLN A 33 16.02 9.31 2.80
N GLU A 34 16.64 10.35 2.26
CA GLU A 34 16.86 11.63 2.97
C GLU A 34 15.57 12.38 3.30
N ASP A 35 14.48 12.11 2.57
CA ASP A 35 13.15 12.66 2.83
C ASP A 35 12.37 11.87 3.88
N ASP A 36 12.98 10.87 4.55
CA ASP A 36 12.35 10.15 5.66
C ASP A 36 12.01 11.11 6.82
N PRO A 37 10.71 11.25 7.20
CA PRO A 37 10.30 12.16 8.26
C PRO A 37 11.02 11.90 9.60
N ARG A 38 11.40 10.65 9.87
CA ARG A 38 12.13 10.24 11.09
C ARG A 38 13.55 10.80 11.13
N LEU A 39 14.12 11.17 9.99
CA LEU A 39 15.46 11.74 9.84
C LEU A 39 15.45 13.25 9.54
N LYS A 40 14.28 13.92 9.56
CA LYS A 40 14.17 15.33 9.16
C LYS A 40 15.14 16.25 9.92
N GLN A 41 15.23 16.10 11.25
CA GLN A 41 16.15 16.89 12.06
C GLN A 41 17.61 16.48 11.83
N PHE A 42 17.86 15.18 11.66
CA PHE A 42 19.18 14.61 11.41
C PHE A 42 19.77 15.17 10.12
N ILE A 43 19.02 15.09 9.01
CA ILE A 43 19.45 15.58 7.70
C ILE A 43 19.63 17.10 7.72
N LYS A 44 18.76 17.85 8.42
CA LYS A 44 18.91 19.30 8.57
C LYS A 44 20.21 19.66 9.30
N SER A 45 20.51 19.00 10.41
CA SER A 45 21.76 19.20 11.16
C SER A 45 22.99 18.79 10.35
N LEU A 46 22.91 17.67 9.64
CA LEU A 46 23.96 17.13 8.80
C LEU A 46 24.31 18.06 7.62
N ASN A 47 23.30 18.64 6.97
CA ASN A 47 23.50 19.56 5.84
C ASN A 47 24.05 20.93 6.26
N GLY A 48 23.76 21.36 7.49
CA GLY A 48 24.32 22.60 8.06
C GLY A 48 25.72 22.46 8.67
N GLY A 49 26.27 21.25 8.71
CA GLY A 49 27.55 20.94 9.35
C GLY A 49 28.74 20.82 8.39
N SER A 50 29.89 20.44 8.97
CA SER A 50 31.13 20.16 8.25
C SER A 50 31.07 18.85 7.45
N GLN A 51 31.94 18.71 6.45
CA GLN A 51 32.06 17.45 5.69
C GLN A 51 32.61 16.30 6.55
N GLU A 52 33.51 16.61 7.46
CA GLU A 52 34.06 15.68 8.45
C GLU A 52 33.31 15.84 9.77
N ILE A 53 32.82 14.73 10.30
CA ILE A 53 31.99 14.67 11.49
C ILE A 53 32.81 13.96 12.58
N SER A 54 33.08 14.68 13.67
CA SER A 54 33.72 14.09 14.85
C SER A 54 32.79 13.08 15.53
N GLU A 55 33.34 12.21 16.36
CA GLU A 55 32.55 11.25 17.14
C GLU A 55 31.49 11.92 18.01
N SER A 56 31.83 13.03 18.68
CA SER A 56 30.89 13.82 19.47
C SER A 56 29.76 14.42 18.63
N GLN A 57 30.07 14.92 17.43
CA GLN A 57 29.07 15.44 16.51
C GLN A 57 28.16 14.33 15.98
N PHE A 58 28.74 13.17 15.65
CA PHE A 58 27.98 12.02 15.19
C PHE A 58 27.04 11.48 16.26
N GLN A 59 27.49 11.41 17.53
CA GLN A 59 26.62 10.98 18.63
C GLN A 59 25.42 11.92 18.80
N ILE A 60 25.63 13.25 18.76
CA ILE A 60 24.54 14.24 18.80
C ILE A 60 23.55 14.04 17.65
N LEU A 61 24.03 13.71 16.45
CA LEU A 61 23.18 13.40 15.31
C LEU A 61 22.39 12.10 15.56
N ALA A 62 23.08 11.03 15.97
CA ALA A 62 22.47 9.73 16.18
C ALA A 62 21.40 9.73 17.30
N ASP A 63 21.61 10.52 18.35
CA ASP A 63 20.67 10.67 19.47
C ASP A 63 19.34 11.32 19.07
N GLN A 64 19.25 11.92 17.89
CA GLN A 64 17.98 12.44 17.36
C GLN A 64 17.03 11.32 16.93
N ASN A 65 17.56 10.15 16.59
CA ASN A 65 16.78 8.94 16.32
C ASN A 65 17.57 7.66 16.65
N PRO A 66 17.76 7.37 17.94
CA PRO A 66 18.70 6.33 18.37
C PRO A 66 18.28 4.93 17.92
N THR A 67 16.96 4.66 17.88
CA THR A 67 16.43 3.35 17.46
C THR A 67 16.75 3.06 16.00
N LEU A 68 16.40 3.97 15.08
CA LEU A 68 16.65 3.78 13.65
C LEU A 68 18.15 3.70 13.35
N MET A 69 18.95 4.57 13.97
CA MET A 69 20.40 4.56 13.78
C MET A 69 21.04 3.27 14.26
N LYS A 70 20.57 2.72 15.39
CA LYS A 70 21.00 1.41 15.88
C LYS A 70 20.66 0.30 14.89
N GLN A 71 19.41 0.24 14.42
CA GLN A 71 18.96 -0.77 13.44
C GLN A 71 19.80 -0.72 12.16
N ILE A 72 20.10 0.47 11.65
CA ILE A 72 20.93 0.66 10.45
C ILE A 72 22.37 0.16 10.68
N SER A 73 22.94 0.39 11.86
CA SER A 73 24.31 0.01 12.17
C SER A 73 24.51 -1.48 12.45
N GLU A 74 23.48 -2.14 12.98
CA GLU A 74 23.51 -3.55 13.35
C GLU A 74 22.98 -4.47 12.24
N ASP A 75 22.63 -3.91 11.08
CA ASP A 75 21.97 -4.60 9.97
C ASP A 75 20.67 -5.32 10.39
N ASP A 76 19.97 -4.72 11.36
CA ASP A 76 18.73 -5.23 11.99
C ASP A 76 17.45 -4.65 11.36
N LEU A 77 17.57 -4.16 10.12
CA LEU A 77 16.41 -3.82 9.30
C LEU A 77 15.80 -5.10 8.74
N ILE A 78 14.48 -5.11 8.53
CA ILE A 78 13.71 -6.26 8.06
C ILE A 78 14.21 -6.83 6.73
N VAL A 79 14.86 -6.01 5.91
CA VAL A 79 15.65 -6.46 4.75
C VAL A 79 17.10 -5.98 4.93
N PRO A 80 17.99 -6.80 5.51
CA PRO A 80 19.37 -6.40 5.82
C PRO A 80 20.19 -6.05 4.57
N ASP A 81 20.10 -6.89 3.52
CA ASP A 81 20.72 -6.67 2.22
C ASP A 81 19.71 -6.08 1.23
N PHE A 82 19.33 -4.82 1.49
CA PHE A 82 18.37 -4.09 0.67
C PHE A 82 18.86 -3.93 -0.77
N LYS A 83 20.17 -3.78 -0.97
CA LYS A 83 20.79 -3.64 -2.30
C LYS A 83 20.55 -4.87 -3.18
N SER A 84 20.83 -6.07 -2.68
CA SER A 84 20.54 -7.30 -3.43
C SER A 84 19.03 -7.48 -3.66
N PHE A 85 18.21 -7.13 -2.67
CA PHE A 85 16.76 -7.22 -2.79
C PHE A 85 16.22 -6.33 -3.93
N ILE A 86 16.64 -5.07 -4.01
CA ILE A 86 16.17 -4.16 -5.07
C ILE A 86 16.73 -4.50 -6.46
N GLN A 87 17.90 -5.15 -6.54
CA GLN A 87 18.43 -5.68 -7.80
C GLN A 87 17.52 -6.77 -8.37
N GLU A 88 17.05 -7.69 -7.52
CA GLU A 88 16.08 -8.72 -7.91
C GLU A 88 14.73 -8.10 -8.31
N ILE A 89 14.22 -7.12 -7.55
CA ILE A 89 13.01 -6.38 -7.92
C ILE A 89 13.16 -5.69 -9.28
N SER A 90 14.31 -5.07 -9.54
CA SER A 90 14.61 -4.43 -10.83
C SER A 90 14.67 -5.44 -11.98
N ALA A 91 15.27 -6.61 -11.75
CA ALA A 91 15.30 -7.67 -12.75
C ALA A 91 13.89 -8.22 -13.06
N ILE A 92 13.00 -8.35 -12.06
CA ILE A 92 11.60 -8.69 -12.31
C ILE A 92 10.92 -7.58 -13.14
N PHE A 93 11.14 -6.31 -12.77
CA PHE A 93 10.61 -5.18 -13.51
C PHE A 93 11.02 -5.24 -14.99
N ASP A 94 12.30 -5.42 -15.29
CA ASP A 94 12.81 -5.47 -16.67
C ASP A 94 12.22 -6.63 -17.50
N GLU A 95 12.07 -7.81 -16.89
CA GLU A 95 11.44 -8.98 -17.52
C GLU A 95 9.98 -8.71 -17.90
N VAL A 96 9.23 -8.10 -16.99
CA VAL A 96 7.79 -7.84 -17.14
C VAL A 96 7.53 -6.61 -18.02
N ASN A 97 8.46 -5.66 -18.06
CA ASN A 97 8.36 -4.42 -18.82
C ASN A 97 8.20 -4.67 -20.33
N GLN A 98 8.57 -5.85 -20.85
CA GLN A 98 8.39 -6.21 -22.26
C GLN A 98 6.95 -6.58 -22.62
N ILE A 99 6.09 -6.89 -21.65
CA ILE A 99 4.73 -7.37 -21.89
C ILE A 99 3.83 -6.22 -22.37
N ARG A 100 3.14 -6.40 -23.49
CA ARG A 100 2.19 -5.43 -24.08
C ARG A 100 0.76 -5.96 -24.21
N LEU A 101 0.44 -7.03 -23.48
CA LEU A 101 -0.90 -7.63 -23.49
C LEU A 101 -1.87 -6.82 -22.62
N GLY A 102 -3.17 -7.04 -22.85
CA GLY A 102 -4.26 -6.36 -22.14
C GLY A 102 -4.83 -5.18 -22.90
N LYS A 103 -5.77 -4.47 -22.29
CA LYS A 103 -6.44 -3.30 -22.87
C LYS A 103 -6.64 -2.21 -21.82
N LEU A 104 -6.64 -0.96 -22.26
CA LEU A 104 -7.05 0.15 -21.41
C LEU A 104 -8.55 0.06 -21.11
N PRO A 105 -8.99 0.45 -19.90
CA PRO A 105 -10.41 0.69 -19.65
C PRO A 105 -10.92 1.86 -20.50
N THR A 106 -12.05 1.67 -21.19
CA THR A 106 -12.61 2.66 -22.12
C THR A 106 -13.92 3.27 -21.67
N TYR A 107 -14.42 2.91 -20.49
CA TYR A 107 -15.72 3.37 -20.00
C TYR A 107 -15.71 4.83 -19.50
N ILE A 108 -14.53 5.39 -19.17
CA ILE A 108 -14.33 6.81 -18.95
C ILE A 108 -13.11 7.35 -19.73
N PRO A 109 -13.16 8.57 -20.28
CA PRO A 109 -12.06 9.11 -21.10
C PRO A 109 -10.72 9.24 -20.37
N GLN A 110 -10.74 9.44 -19.05
CA GLN A 110 -9.53 9.67 -18.25
C GLN A 110 -8.67 8.40 -18.13
N LEU A 111 -9.28 7.21 -18.18
CA LEU A 111 -8.56 5.93 -18.17
C LEU A 111 -8.12 5.52 -19.58
N GLU A 112 -8.96 5.80 -20.59
CA GLU A 112 -8.66 5.50 -22.00
C GLU A 112 -7.46 6.29 -22.53
N ARG A 113 -7.22 7.49 -22.01
CA ARG A 113 -6.15 8.39 -22.46
C ARG A 113 -4.80 8.16 -21.76
N VAL A 114 -4.74 7.27 -20.78
CA VAL A 114 -3.48 6.96 -20.10
C VAL A 114 -2.56 6.27 -21.11
N ASP A 115 -1.28 6.67 -21.12
CA ASP A 115 -0.27 6.03 -21.95
C ASP A 115 -0.16 4.53 -21.57
N PRO A 116 -0.46 3.59 -22.50
CA PRO A 116 -0.48 2.16 -22.21
C PRO A 116 0.90 1.58 -21.89
N ASP A 117 1.99 2.30 -22.21
CA ASP A 117 3.36 1.84 -21.93
C ASP A 117 3.81 2.09 -20.49
N LYS A 118 3.07 2.93 -19.74
CA LYS A 118 3.38 3.30 -18.37
C LYS A 118 3.51 2.07 -17.47
N PHE A 119 4.59 2.04 -16.70
CA PHE A 119 4.86 0.97 -15.77
C PHE A 119 5.75 1.42 -14.63
N ALA A 120 5.31 1.14 -13.42
CA ALA A 120 6.03 1.49 -12.21
C ALA A 120 5.92 0.39 -11.16
N VAL A 121 7.00 0.26 -10.38
CA VAL A 121 7.04 -0.57 -9.17
C VAL A 121 7.68 0.25 -8.06
N ALA A 122 7.07 0.22 -6.88
CA ALA A 122 7.65 0.80 -5.67
C ALA A 122 7.52 -0.15 -4.48
N VAL A 123 8.50 -0.07 -3.58
CA VAL A 123 8.61 -0.86 -2.37
C VAL A 123 8.81 0.05 -1.18
N CYS A 124 8.14 -0.25 -0.07
CA CYS A 124 8.40 0.33 1.24
C CYS A 124 8.37 -0.79 2.29
N THR A 125 9.46 -1.00 3.03
CA THR A 125 9.50 -2.01 4.11
C THR A 125 8.86 -1.49 5.39
N ILE A 126 8.59 -2.37 6.35
CA ILE A 126 8.07 -1.97 7.67
C ILE A 126 9.05 -1.11 8.49
N ASP A 127 10.34 -1.13 8.16
CA ASP A 127 11.34 -0.22 8.73
C ASP A 127 11.53 1.07 7.91
N GLY A 128 10.76 1.24 6.83
CA GLY A 128 10.77 2.44 6.00
C GLY A 128 11.88 2.47 4.95
N GLN A 129 12.48 1.32 4.62
CA GLN A 129 13.39 1.20 3.48
C GLN A 129 12.59 1.32 2.18
N ARG A 130 13.02 2.16 1.24
CA ARG A 130 12.25 2.53 0.05
C ARG A 130 13.05 2.37 -1.24
N PHE A 131 12.38 1.86 -2.27
CA PHE A 131 12.88 1.78 -3.64
C PHE A 131 11.74 1.99 -4.63
N ALA A 132 12.02 2.58 -5.78
CA ALA A 132 11.06 2.68 -6.86
C ALA A 132 11.76 2.75 -8.23
N THR A 133 11.08 2.25 -9.26
CA THR A 133 11.55 2.26 -10.65
C THR A 133 10.38 2.50 -11.62
N GLY A 134 10.69 2.91 -12.84
CA GLY A 134 9.71 3.27 -13.87
C GLY A 134 8.99 4.59 -13.56
N ASP A 135 7.74 4.71 -14.02
CA ASP A 135 6.90 5.91 -13.91
C ASP A 135 6.33 6.15 -12.49
N SER A 136 7.12 5.88 -11.45
CA SER A 136 6.66 5.77 -10.05
C SER A 136 6.19 7.07 -9.40
N GLU A 137 6.41 8.21 -10.06
CA GLU A 137 5.97 9.55 -9.65
C GLU A 137 4.70 10.02 -10.35
N ASP A 138 4.23 9.27 -11.36
CA ASP A 138 3.00 9.62 -12.07
C ASP A 138 1.80 9.42 -11.14
N TYR A 139 0.90 10.41 -11.14
CA TYR A 139 -0.34 10.34 -10.39
C TYR A 139 -1.39 9.52 -11.14
N PHE A 140 -2.03 8.60 -10.43
CA PHE A 140 -3.17 7.85 -10.91
C PHE A 140 -4.26 7.75 -9.84
N CYS A 141 -5.51 7.60 -10.26
CA CYS A 141 -6.62 7.36 -9.33
C CYS A 141 -6.54 5.97 -8.70
N VAL A 142 -6.70 5.87 -7.40
CA VAL A 142 -6.58 4.61 -6.65
C VAL A 142 -7.72 3.65 -6.96
N GLN A 143 -8.89 4.15 -7.37
CA GLN A 143 -10.03 3.35 -7.80
C GLN A 143 -10.40 2.30 -6.74
N SER A 144 -10.59 1.03 -7.12
CA SER A 144 -10.87 -0.07 -6.18
C SER A 144 -9.79 -0.32 -5.12
N CYS A 145 -8.58 0.20 -5.29
CA CYS A 145 -7.57 0.17 -4.22
C CYS A 145 -7.93 1.08 -3.04
N SER A 146 -9.00 1.88 -3.15
CA SER A 146 -9.53 2.63 -2.02
C SER A 146 -10.23 1.77 -0.97
N LYS A 147 -10.84 0.66 -1.42
CA LYS A 147 -11.74 -0.18 -0.62
C LYS A 147 -11.12 -0.72 0.68
N PRO A 148 -9.86 -1.22 0.70
CA PRO A 148 -9.21 -1.66 1.93
C PRO A 148 -9.13 -0.57 2.99
N ILE A 149 -8.81 0.67 2.58
CA ILE A 149 -8.70 1.81 3.49
C ILE A 149 -10.08 2.23 4.00
N THR A 150 -11.08 2.32 3.12
CA THR A 150 -12.48 2.59 3.52
C THR A 150 -13.00 1.53 4.50
N TYR A 151 -12.67 0.25 4.30
CA TYR A 151 -13.04 -0.81 5.23
C TYR A 151 -12.37 -0.65 6.59
N CYS A 152 -11.06 -0.38 6.63
CA CYS A 152 -10.36 -0.10 7.88
C CYS A 152 -10.99 1.09 8.63
N LEU A 153 -11.35 2.17 7.93
CA LEU A 153 -12.00 3.33 8.55
C LEU A 153 -13.38 3.00 9.13
N ALA A 154 -14.19 2.21 8.41
CA ALA A 154 -15.47 1.74 8.93
C ALA A 154 -15.29 0.90 10.22
N LEU A 155 -14.25 0.04 10.26
CA LEU A 155 -13.91 -0.72 11.47
C LEU A 155 -13.42 0.18 12.61
N GLU A 156 -12.59 1.20 12.33
CA GLU A 156 -12.12 2.14 13.36
C GLU A 156 -13.28 2.89 14.02
N GLU A 157 -14.30 3.29 13.25
CA GLU A 157 -15.42 4.08 13.78
C GLU A 157 -16.52 3.23 14.42
N GLN A 158 -16.84 2.07 13.85
CA GLN A 158 -18.01 1.28 14.24
C GLN A 158 -17.64 -0.01 14.98
N GLY A 159 -16.40 -0.48 14.87
CA GLY A 159 -15.99 -1.79 15.35
C GLY A 159 -16.45 -2.96 14.46
N GLU A 160 -15.80 -4.11 14.64
CA GLU A 160 -15.99 -5.28 13.78
C GLU A 160 -17.43 -5.80 13.76
N GLU A 161 -18.08 -5.88 14.92
CA GLU A 161 -19.43 -6.44 15.06
C GLU A 161 -20.46 -5.61 14.27
N ILE A 162 -20.43 -4.28 14.43
CA ILE A 162 -21.35 -3.39 13.74
C ILE A 162 -21.09 -3.43 12.24
N VAL A 163 -19.83 -3.31 11.79
CA VAL A 163 -19.51 -3.37 10.35
C VAL A 163 -20.03 -4.66 9.73
N HIS A 164 -19.79 -5.80 10.38
CA HIS A 164 -20.20 -7.09 9.83
C HIS A 164 -21.67 -7.45 10.05
N SER A 165 -22.44 -6.62 10.76
CA SER A 165 -23.90 -6.65 10.68
C SER A 165 -24.43 -6.11 9.35
N TYR A 166 -23.63 -5.32 8.61
CA TYR A 166 -24.00 -4.70 7.34
C TYR A 166 -23.27 -5.27 6.11
N VAL A 167 -22.10 -5.89 6.28
CA VAL A 167 -21.31 -6.49 5.19
C VAL A 167 -20.74 -7.85 5.58
N GLY A 168 -20.78 -8.82 4.68
CA GLY A 168 -20.21 -10.16 4.91
C GLY A 168 -18.68 -10.19 4.94
N ARG A 169 -18.13 -11.41 4.98
CA ARG A 169 -16.69 -11.70 5.08
C ARG A 169 -16.21 -12.69 4.02
N GLU A 170 -17.07 -13.09 3.11
CA GLU A 170 -16.81 -14.21 2.21
C GLU A 170 -16.72 -13.75 0.75
N PRO A 171 -15.93 -14.44 -0.09
CA PRO A 171 -16.01 -14.25 -1.53
C PRO A 171 -17.44 -14.47 -2.03
N SER A 172 -17.84 -13.76 -3.08
CA SER A 172 -19.16 -13.97 -3.69
C SER A 172 -19.29 -15.30 -4.42
N GLY A 173 -18.16 -15.83 -4.95
CA GLY A 173 -18.18 -16.95 -5.91
C GLY A 173 -18.87 -16.61 -7.23
N LYS A 174 -19.12 -15.31 -7.46
CA LYS A 174 -19.79 -14.73 -8.62
C LYS A 174 -18.85 -13.77 -9.31
N THR A 175 -19.12 -13.50 -10.58
CA THR A 175 -18.36 -12.48 -11.30
C THR A 175 -18.47 -11.14 -10.58
N PHE A 176 -17.38 -10.38 -10.53
CA PHE A 176 -17.36 -9.06 -9.89
C PHE A 176 -18.36 -8.10 -10.54
N ASN A 177 -18.80 -8.44 -11.77
CA ASN A 177 -19.79 -7.71 -12.54
C ASN A 177 -21.27 -8.08 -12.27
N GLU A 178 -21.53 -9.10 -11.46
CA GLU A 178 -22.89 -9.51 -11.12
C GLU A 178 -23.51 -8.57 -10.05
N LEU A 179 -24.81 -8.28 -10.17
CA LEU A 179 -25.58 -7.57 -9.13
C LEU A 179 -26.09 -8.59 -8.12
N THR A 180 -25.24 -8.97 -7.17
CA THR A 180 -25.56 -10.00 -6.17
C THR A 180 -25.36 -9.50 -4.74
N LEU A 181 -26.20 -10.03 -3.84
CA LEU A 181 -26.09 -9.91 -2.40
C LEU A 181 -26.10 -11.33 -1.81
N ASN A 182 -25.61 -11.48 -0.59
CA ASN A 182 -25.64 -12.77 0.10
C ASN A 182 -27.08 -13.15 0.50
N ALA A 183 -27.26 -14.36 1.06
CA ALA A 183 -28.57 -14.86 1.47
C ALA A 183 -29.29 -14.00 2.51
N LYS A 184 -28.58 -13.10 3.22
CA LYS A 184 -29.13 -12.14 4.17
C LYS A 184 -29.52 -10.80 3.54
N GLY A 185 -29.37 -10.65 2.21
CA GLY A 185 -29.58 -9.38 1.52
C GLY A 185 -28.49 -8.35 1.77
N LEU A 186 -27.29 -8.78 2.19
CA LEU A 186 -26.15 -7.91 2.48
C LEU A 186 -25.03 -8.11 1.43
N PRO A 187 -24.14 -7.12 1.23
CA PRO A 187 -22.92 -7.32 0.45
C PRO A 187 -22.08 -8.50 0.94
N HIS A 188 -21.43 -9.22 0.02
CA HIS A 188 -20.64 -10.41 0.36
C HIS A 188 -19.39 -10.11 1.19
N ASN A 189 -18.69 -9.02 0.85
CA ASN A 189 -17.45 -8.58 1.50
C ASN A 189 -17.17 -7.10 1.14
N PRO A 190 -16.29 -6.39 1.85
CA PRO A 190 -15.97 -4.99 1.59
C PRO A 190 -15.11 -4.74 0.33
N MET A 191 -14.54 -5.78 -0.28
CA MET A 191 -13.63 -5.63 -1.43
C MET A 191 -14.37 -5.54 -2.78
N ILE A 192 -15.68 -5.81 -2.79
CA ILE A 192 -16.58 -5.58 -3.93
C ILE A 192 -17.28 -4.21 -3.82
N ASN A 193 -17.86 -3.70 -4.92
CA ASN A 193 -18.50 -2.38 -4.94
C ASN A 193 -19.63 -2.25 -3.91
N ALA A 194 -20.49 -3.26 -3.78
CA ALA A 194 -21.60 -3.24 -2.81
C ALA A 194 -21.10 -3.03 -1.37
N GLY A 195 -20.04 -3.76 -1.01
CA GLY A 195 -19.45 -3.68 0.32
C GLY A 195 -18.71 -2.37 0.55
N ALA A 196 -18.01 -1.86 -0.47
CA ALA A 196 -17.34 -0.56 -0.38
C ALA A 196 -18.34 0.60 -0.21
N ILE A 197 -19.46 0.58 -0.95
CA ILE A 197 -20.57 1.53 -0.78
C ILE A 197 -21.13 1.43 0.65
N MET A 198 -21.34 0.21 1.16
CA MET A 198 -21.81 -0.01 2.53
C MET A 198 -20.81 0.49 3.58
N CYS A 199 -19.50 0.22 3.43
CA CYS A 199 -18.47 0.77 4.31
C CYS A 199 -18.45 2.30 4.26
N GLY A 200 -18.65 2.90 3.07
CA GLY A 200 -18.80 4.34 2.92
C GLY A 200 -19.97 4.90 3.73
N ALA A 201 -21.11 4.20 3.77
CA ALA A 201 -22.28 4.59 4.57
C ALA A 201 -22.03 4.57 6.10
N LEU A 202 -21.00 3.85 6.55
CA LEU A 202 -20.66 3.68 7.97
C LEU A 202 -19.61 4.69 8.47
N ILE A 203 -18.97 5.45 7.58
CA ILE A 203 -17.93 6.43 7.94
C ILE A 203 -18.55 7.80 8.14
N LYS A 204 -18.30 8.41 9.31
CA LYS A 204 -18.76 9.75 9.68
C LYS A 204 -20.24 9.97 9.37
N LYS A 205 -21.07 8.98 9.74
CA LYS A 205 -22.52 8.99 9.48
C LYS A 205 -23.17 10.26 10.04
N GLY A 206 -24.00 10.92 9.23
CA GLY A 206 -24.68 12.17 9.60
C GLY A 206 -23.80 13.43 9.57
N GLY A 207 -22.50 13.31 9.28
CA GLY A 207 -21.61 14.45 9.06
C GLY A 207 -21.81 15.10 7.69
N ALA A 208 -21.40 16.37 7.56
CA ALA A 208 -21.43 17.08 6.28
C ALA A 208 -20.54 16.37 5.25
N PRO A 209 -20.95 16.22 3.97
CA PRO A 209 -20.19 15.49 2.96
C PRO A 209 -18.71 15.93 2.83
N SER A 210 -18.42 17.23 2.95
CA SER A 210 -17.06 17.78 2.95
C SER A 210 -16.20 17.20 4.07
N ASP A 211 -16.73 17.21 5.30
CA ASP A 211 -15.99 16.80 6.50
C ASP A 211 -15.72 15.29 6.49
N ARG A 212 -16.65 14.53 5.92
CA ARG A 212 -16.48 13.08 5.70
C ARG A 212 -15.33 12.82 4.74
N PHE A 213 -15.25 13.58 3.65
CA PHE A 213 -14.19 13.42 2.65
C PHE A 213 -12.83 13.91 3.16
N ASP A 214 -12.78 15.04 3.85
CA ASP A 214 -11.56 15.56 4.49
C ASP A 214 -10.99 14.55 5.51
N TYR A 215 -11.86 13.91 6.29
CA TYR A 215 -11.46 12.85 7.22
C TYR A 215 -10.78 11.67 6.49
N VAL A 216 -11.35 11.21 5.37
CA VAL A 216 -10.74 10.14 4.56
C VAL A 216 -9.40 10.60 3.97
N MET A 217 -9.36 11.77 3.36
CA MET A 217 -8.13 12.33 2.76
C MET A 217 -6.99 12.46 3.76
N GLU A 218 -7.28 12.92 4.98
CA GLU A 218 -6.29 13.00 6.05
C GLU A 218 -5.79 11.61 6.47
N LYS A 219 -6.67 10.60 6.51
CA LYS A 219 -6.27 9.22 6.80
C LYS A 219 -5.39 8.61 5.71
N TRP A 220 -5.66 8.90 4.44
CA TRP A 220 -4.78 8.52 3.33
C TRP A 220 -3.40 9.18 3.46
N LYS A 221 -3.36 10.48 3.76
CA LYS A 221 -2.12 11.23 3.95
C LYS A 221 -1.30 10.68 5.11
N GLN A 222 -1.94 10.36 6.23
CA GLN A 222 -1.29 9.75 7.39
C GLN A 222 -0.72 8.37 7.07
N ALA A 223 -1.49 7.52 6.38
CA ALA A 223 -1.03 6.19 5.93
C ALA A 223 0.13 6.29 4.93
N ALA A 224 0.20 7.36 4.14
CA ALA A 224 1.28 7.62 3.19
C ALA A 224 2.50 8.31 3.83
N GLY A 225 2.56 8.46 5.16
CA GLY A 225 3.68 9.11 5.84
C GLY A 225 3.80 10.62 5.58
N GLY A 226 2.68 11.28 5.28
CA GLY A 226 2.63 12.72 4.98
C GLY A 226 2.88 13.08 3.52
N GLN A 227 3.09 12.10 2.65
CA GLN A 227 3.22 12.31 1.20
C GLN A 227 1.93 12.90 0.60
N LYS A 228 2.06 13.56 -0.54
CA LYS A 228 0.94 14.25 -1.20
C LYS A 228 -0.08 13.23 -1.73
N ILE A 229 -1.29 13.30 -1.19
CA ILE A 229 -2.48 12.62 -1.70
C ILE A 229 -3.38 13.66 -2.37
N GLY A 230 -3.81 13.38 -3.59
CA GLY A 230 -4.64 14.27 -4.40
C GLY A 230 -6.06 13.76 -4.57
N PHE A 231 -6.84 14.54 -5.32
CA PHE A 231 -8.18 14.18 -5.74
C PHE A 231 -8.40 14.59 -7.18
N ASN A 232 -8.86 13.66 -8.01
CA ASN A 232 -9.09 13.90 -9.42
C ASN A 232 -10.57 14.17 -9.70
N ASN A 233 -10.93 15.46 -9.73
CA ASN A 233 -12.32 15.87 -9.97
C ASN A 233 -12.85 15.41 -11.34
N ALA A 234 -11.99 15.33 -12.36
CA ALA A 234 -12.42 14.91 -13.70
C ALA A 234 -12.81 13.42 -13.73
N VAL A 235 -12.04 12.56 -13.06
CA VAL A 235 -12.40 11.15 -12.87
C VAL A 235 -13.68 11.03 -12.04
N TYR A 236 -13.80 11.77 -10.93
CA TYR A 236 -15.02 11.78 -10.11
C TYR A 236 -16.27 12.11 -10.91
N LEU A 237 -16.25 13.20 -11.70
CA LEU A 237 -17.39 13.59 -12.53
C LEU A 237 -17.74 12.53 -13.58
N SER A 238 -16.74 11.87 -14.16
CA SER A 238 -16.93 10.86 -15.21
C SER A 238 -17.46 9.55 -14.61
N GLU A 239 -16.86 9.07 -13.52
CA GLU A 239 -17.34 7.93 -12.74
C GLU A 239 -18.80 8.12 -12.35
N ARG A 240 -19.15 9.30 -11.80
CA ARG A 240 -20.52 9.65 -11.42
C ARG A 240 -21.49 9.60 -12.61
N GLN A 241 -21.09 10.09 -13.78
CA GLN A 241 -21.93 10.10 -14.98
C GLN A 241 -22.16 8.70 -15.57
N THR A 242 -21.22 7.77 -15.41
CA THR A 242 -21.29 6.42 -15.97
C THR A 242 -21.65 5.34 -14.94
N ALA A 243 -22.02 5.74 -13.71
CA ALA A 243 -22.17 4.84 -12.57
C ALA A 243 -23.54 4.12 -12.48
N ASP A 244 -24.27 3.90 -13.58
CA ASP A 244 -25.60 3.28 -13.60
C ASP A 244 -25.67 1.99 -12.77
N ARG A 245 -24.62 1.16 -12.86
CA ARG A 245 -24.54 -0.08 -12.10
C ARG A 245 -24.38 0.14 -10.59
N ASN A 246 -23.61 1.14 -10.17
CA ASN A 246 -23.47 1.46 -8.74
C ASN A 246 -24.77 2.07 -8.20
N PHE A 247 -25.50 2.87 -8.99
CA PHE A 247 -26.85 3.31 -8.65
C PHE A 247 -27.81 2.13 -8.51
N ALA A 248 -27.86 1.22 -9.48
CA ALA A 248 -28.70 0.03 -9.43
C ALA A 248 -28.41 -0.81 -8.18
N LEU A 249 -27.14 -1.01 -7.85
CA LEU A 249 -26.69 -1.71 -6.65
C LEU A 249 -27.12 -1.01 -5.36
N GLY A 250 -27.00 0.32 -5.32
CA GLY A 250 -27.47 1.14 -4.22
C GLY A 250 -28.99 1.02 -4.00
N TYR A 251 -29.79 1.12 -5.06
CA TYR A 251 -31.23 0.92 -4.97
C TYR A 251 -31.60 -0.51 -4.57
N PHE A 252 -30.88 -1.52 -5.06
CA PHE A 252 -31.08 -2.91 -4.70
C PHE A 252 -30.81 -3.16 -3.21
N MET A 253 -29.69 -2.66 -2.68
CA MET A 253 -29.39 -2.73 -1.24
C MET A 253 -30.43 -1.98 -0.40
N ARG A 254 -30.95 -0.85 -0.89
CA ARG A 254 -32.01 -0.09 -0.21
C ARG A 254 -33.34 -0.86 -0.18
N GLU A 255 -33.73 -1.51 -1.26
CA GLU A 255 -34.92 -2.37 -1.31
C GLU A 255 -34.81 -3.54 -0.31
N LYS A 256 -33.62 -4.12 -0.16
CA LYS A 256 -33.32 -5.12 0.86
C LYS A 256 -33.17 -4.58 2.29
N LYS A 257 -33.34 -3.28 2.50
CA LYS A 257 -33.15 -2.60 3.80
C LYS A 257 -31.76 -2.89 4.40
N ALA A 258 -30.75 -3.02 3.54
CA ALA A 258 -29.39 -3.33 3.96
C ALA A 258 -28.65 -2.14 4.58
N PHE A 259 -29.04 -0.90 4.24
CA PHE A 259 -28.39 0.30 4.77
C PHE A 259 -28.83 0.60 6.21
N PRO A 260 -27.97 1.26 7.02
CA PRO A 260 -28.39 1.87 8.27
C PRO A 260 -29.58 2.82 8.06
N LEU A 261 -30.51 2.90 9.02
CA LEU A 261 -31.78 3.63 8.89
C LEU A 261 -31.66 5.08 8.41
N ASP A 262 -30.62 5.81 8.86
CA ASP A 262 -30.44 7.24 8.56
C ASP A 262 -29.45 7.48 7.39
N SER A 263 -29.39 6.54 6.43
CA SER A 263 -28.47 6.65 5.28
C SER A 263 -29.15 7.31 4.08
N GLU A 264 -28.67 8.48 3.69
CA GLU A 264 -29.05 9.10 2.43
C GLU A 264 -28.28 8.48 1.26
N LEU A 265 -28.97 7.71 0.42
CA LEU A 265 -28.34 6.87 -0.62
C LEU A 265 -27.49 7.68 -1.60
N LEU A 266 -27.98 8.85 -2.03
CA LEU A 266 -27.24 9.68 -2.98
C LEU A 266 -25.92 10.16 -2.37
N ASP A 267 -25.94 10.64 -1.13
CA ASP A 267 -24.73 11.09 -0.42
C ASP A 267 -23.72 9.95 -0.22
N VAL A 268 -24.21 8.73 0.03
CA VAL A 268 -23.34 7.53 0.14
C VAL A 268 -22.68 7.21 -1.20
N LEU A 269 -23.42 7.27 -2.31
CA LEU A 269 -22.88 7.00 -3.64
C LEU A 269 -21.89 8.08 -4.07
N GLU A 270 -22.20 9.36 -3.84
CA GLU A 270 -21.28 10.48 -4.10
C GLU A 270 -19.97 10.30 -3.34
N PHE A 271 -20.05 9.98 -2.04
CA PHE A 271 -18.89 9.71 -1.20
C PHE A 271 -18.06 8.52 -1.71
N TYR A 272 -18.71 7.46 -2.19
CA TYR A 272 -18.04 6.31 -2.80
C TYR A 272 -17.28 6.71 -4.07
N PHE A 273 -17.87 7.51 -4.97
CA PHE A 273 -17.19 7.99 -6.18
C PHE A 273 -16.01 8.91 -5.84
N GLN A 274 -16.15 9.76 -4.81
CA GLN A 274 -15.07 10.58 -4.31
C GLN A 274 -13.88 9.74 -3.83
N CYS A 275 -14.13 8.70 -3.03
CA CYS A 275 -13.10 7.77 -2.54
C CYS A 275 -12.38 7.05 -3.69
N CYS A 276 -13.09 6.66 -4.75
CA CYS A 276 -12.47 6.01 -5.91
C CYS A 276 -11.58 6.97 -6.73
N SER A 277 -11.84 8.28 -6.63
CA SER A 277 -11.16 9.33 -7.39
C SER A 277 -10.03 10.01 -6.63
N ILE A 278 -9.67 9.50 -5.45
CA ILE A 278 -8.43 9.85 -4.76
C ILE A 278 -7.26 9.47 -5.68
N GLU A 279 -6.26 10.34 -5.83
CA GLU A 279 -5.08 10.07 -6.65
C GLU A 279 -3.80 10.09 -5.83
N THR A 280 -2.85 9.25 -6.23
CA THR A 280 -1.56 9.10 -5.56
C THR A 280 -0.52 8.57 -6.55
N THR A 281 0.72 8.45 -6.09
CA THR A 281 1.83 7.88 -6.85
C THR A 281 2.12 6.44 -6.41
N THR A 282 2.84 5.67 -7.23
CA THR A 282 3.23 4.29 -6.88
C THR A 282 4.06 4.27 -5.59
N LYS A 283 4.93 5.28 -5.38
CA LYS A 283 5.72 5.45 -4.16
C LYS A 283 4.86 5.61 -2.91
N SER A 284 3.92 6.54 -2.96
CA SER A 284 3.02 6.83 -1.84
C SER A 284 2.13 5.63 -1.49
N MET A 285 1.64 4.93 -2.53
CA MET A 285 0.81 3.75 -2.36
C MET A 285 1.59 2.55 -1.77
N ALA A 286 2.89 2.40 -2.07
CA ALA A 286 3.74 1.41 -1.42
C ALA A 286 3.89 1.68 0.09
N ILE A 287 3.94 2.95 0.52
CA ILE A 287 3.98 3.32 1.95
C ILE A 287 2.64 3.00 2.64
N ILE A 288 1.51 3.23 1.96
CA ILE A 288 0.18 2.87 2.47
C ILE A 288 0.07 1.34 2.63
N ALA A 289 0.54 0.59 1.63
CA ALA A 289 0.60 -0.86 1.70
C ALA A 289 1.51 -1.35 2.84
N ALA A 290 2.64 -0.67 3.07
CA ALA A 290 3.55 -0.96 4.16
C ALA A 290 2.93 -0.65 5.53
N THR A 291 2.08 0.38 5.62
CA THR A 291 1.29 0.67 6.83
C THR A 291 0.36 -0.49 7.17
N LEU A 292 -0.30 -1.10 6.18
CA LEU A 292 -1.10 -2.31 6.37
C LEU A 292 -0.22 -3.52 6.73
N ALA A 293 0.92 -3.71 6.05
CA ALA A 293 1.87 -4.78 6.36
C ALA A 293 2.46 -4.68 7.78
N ASN A 294 2.54 -3.47 8.33
CA ASN A 294 3.05 -3.14 9.66
C ASN A 294 1.95 -3.02 10.73
N GLY A 295 0.84 -3.76 10.56
CA GLY A 295 -0.23 -3.79 11.56
C GLY A 295 -0.96 -2.47 11.78
N GLY A 296 -0.90 -1.55 10.81
CA GLY A 296 -1.55 -0.24 10.87
C GLY A 296 -0.65 0.90 11.33
N ILE A 297 0.64 0.64 11.57
CA ILE A 297 1.62 1.66 11.95
C ILE A 297 2.36 2.15 10.70
N CYS A 298 2.33 3.45 10.44
CA CYS A 298 3.03 4.01 9.29
C CYS A 298 4.55 3.90 9.50
N PRO A 299 5.30 3.21 8.61
CA PRO A 299 6.72 2.94 8.82
C PRO A 299 7.60 4.20 8.81
N LEU A 300 7.11 5.28 8.18
CA LEU A 300 7.84 6.53 8.04
C LEU A 300 7.60 7.53 9.18
N THR A 301 6.64 7.25 10.06
CA THR A 301 6.28 8.19 11.14
C THR A 301 6.18 7.51 12.50
N GLY A 302 6.01 6.19 12.54
CA GLY A 302 5.73 5.44 13.78
C GLY A 302 4.31 5.65 14.33
N ASN A 303 3.47 6.44 13.63
CA ASN A 303 2.11 6.70 14.07
C ASN A 303 1.20 5.51 13.77
N GLN A 304 0.38 5.13 14.75
CA GLN A 304 -0.69 4.15 14.54
C GLN A 304 -1.85 4.80 13.79
N ILE A 305 -2.08 4.35 12.56
CA ILE A 305 -3.13 4.86 11.67
C ILE A 305 -4.41 4.03 11.81
N PHE A 306 -4.25 2.71 11.93
CA PHE A 306 -5.31 1.72 12.10
C PHE A 306 -4.95 0.77 13.24
N ARG A 307 -5.94 0.18 13.90
CA ARG A 307 -5.74 -0.84 14.93
C ARG A 307 -5.26 -2.16 14.31
N PRO A 308 -4.33 -2.89 14.95
CA PRO A 308 -3.82 -4.16 14.41
C PRO A 308 -4.89 -5.20 14.09
N ASP A 309 -5.92 -5.32 14.93
CA ASP A 309 -7.02 -6.27 14.67
C ASP A 309 -7.85 -5.90 13.43
N HIS A 310 -8.02 -4.61 13.15
CA HIS A 310 -8.74 -4.15 11.97
C HIS A 310 -7.92 -4.38 10.70
N VAL A 311 -6.60 -4.19 10.79
CA VAL A 311 -5.68 -4.49 9.69
C VAL A 311 -5.63 -5.99 9.40
N LYS A 312 -5.61 -6.84 10.45
CA LYS A 312 -5.72 -8.30 10.30
C LYS A 312 -6.97 -8.70 9.51
N ASN A 313 -8.13 -8.13 9.86
CA ASN A 313 -9.39 -8.38 9.14
C ASN A 313 -9.31 -7.90 7.68
N CYS A 314 -8.72 -6.73 7.45
CA CYS A 314 -8.53 -6.17 6.11
C CYS A 314 -7.63 -7.04 5.23
N LEU A 315 -6.47 -7.46 5.74
CA LEU A 315 -5.53 -8.32 5.02
C LEU A 315 -6.15 -9.68 4.68
N SER A 316 -6.97 -10.24 5.58
CA SER A 316 -7.70 -11.50 5.35
C SER A 316 -8.66 -11.39 4.15
N LEU A 317 -9.33 -10.25 4.02
CA LEU A 317 -10.27 -9.99 2.94
C LEU A 317 -9.57 -9.54 1.65
N MET A 318 -8.43 -8.85 1.73
CA MET A 318 -7.57 -8.59 0.57
C MET A 318 -7.06 -9.91 -0.02
N LEU A 319 -6.63 -10.86 0.81
CA LEU A 319 -6.15 -12.16 0.34
C LEU A 319 -7.24 -12.94 -0.42
N SER A 320 -8.46 -13.00 0.13
CA SER A 320 -9.53 -13.84 -0.42
C SER A 320 -10.42 -13.16 -1.47
N CYS A 321 -10.49 -11.82 -1.48
CA CYS A 321 -11.46 -11.05 -2.26
C CYS A 321 -10.86 -9.86 -3.04
N GLY A 322 -9.53 -9.70 -3.04
CA GLY A 322 -8.88 -8.46 -3.47
C GLY A 322 -8.63 -8.29 -4.97
N MET A 323 -8.66 -9.37 -5.76
CA MET A 323 -8.23 -9.41 -7.16
C MET A 323 -9.37 -9.76 -8.14
N TYR A 324 -10.59 -9.27 -7.82
CA TYR A 324 -11.82 -9.58 -8.58
C TYR A 324 -12.03 -11.10 -8.69
N ASP A 325 -12.41 -11.58 -9.86
CA ASP A 325 -12.65 -13.01 -10.12
C ASP A 325 -11.36 -13.84 -10.06
N PHE A 326 -10.20 -13.18 -10.12
CA PHE A 326 -8.89 -13.80 -9.96
C PHE A 326 -8.49 -14.00 -8.49
N SER A 327 -9.30 -13.59 -7.51
CA SER A 327 -8.91 -13.62 -6.09
C SER A 327 -8.55 -15.02 -5.57
N GLY A 328 -9.32 -16.05 -5.96
CA GLY A 328 -9.04 -17.43 -5.53
C GLY A 328 -7.73 -17.97 -6.11
N GLU A 329 -7.52 -17.78 -7.41
CA GLU A 329 -6.29 -18.21 -8.09
C GLU A 329 -5.08 -17.39 -7.63
N PHE A 330 -5.24 -16.08 -7.39
CA PHE A 330 -4.18 -15.22 -6.85
C PHE A 330 -3.79 -15.64 -5.43
N ALA A 331 -4.76 -15.95 -4.57
CA ALA A 331 -4.49 -16.46 -3.22
C ALA A 331 -3.75 -17.80 -3.23
N PHE A 332 -4.02 -18.66 -4.22
CA PHE A 332 -3.36 -19.96 -4.36
C PHE A 332 -1.96 -19.88 -4.98
N SER A 333 -1.80 -19.08 -6.03
CA SER A 333 -0.55 -19.01 -6.81
C SER A 333 0.43 -17.96 -6.30
N VAL A 334 -0.06 -16.83 -5.77
CA VAL A 334 0.74 -15.72 -5.23
C VAL A 334 0.66 -15.68 -3.71
N GLY A 335 -0.53 -15.84 -3.13
CA GLY A 335 -0.72 -15.95 -1.68
C GLY A 335 -0.23 -14.74 -0.88
N ILE A 336 -0.34 -13.54 -1.45
CA ILE A 336 -0.07 -12.27 -0.76
C ILE A 336 -1.39 -11.47 -0.71
N PRO A 337 -1.77 -10.87 0.43
CA PRO A 337 -2.87 -9.93 0.48
C PRO A 337 -2.68 -8.79 -0.54
N ALA A 338 -3.59 -8.67 -1.50
CA ALA A 338 -3.51 -7.66 -2.54
C ALA A 338 -4.85 -6.99 -2.81
N LYS A 339 -4.84 -5.80 -3.41
CA LYS A 339 -6.03 -5.18 -4.01
C LYS A 339 -5.66 -4.57 -5.35
N SER A 340 -6.42 -4.91 -6.39
CA SER A 340 -6.33 -4.29 -7.70
C SER A 340 -7.31 -3.14 -7.92
N GLY A 341 -6.95 -2.22 -8.80
CA GLY A 341 -7.75 -1.10 -9.27
C GLY A 341 -7.82 -1.07 -10.79
N VAL A 342 -8.95 -0.63 -11.33
CA VAL A 342 -9.14 -0.47 -12.80
C VAL A 342 -8.22 0.60 -13.41
N SER A 343 -7.52 1.39 -12.59
CA SER A 343 -6.43 2.26 -13.03
C SER A 343 -5.15 1.50 -13.40
N GLY A 344 -5.10 0.18 -13.22
CA GLY A 344 -3.90 -0.64 -13.43
C GLY A 344 -3.02 -0.79 -12.19
N ALA A 345 -3.46 -0.28 -11.04
CA ALA A 345 -2.73 -0.41 -9.79
C ALA A 345 -2.99 -1.76 -9.12
N ILE A 346 -1.96 -2.36 -8.54
CA ILE A 346 -2.04 -3.50 -7.61
C ILE A 346 -1.24 -3.14 -6.36
N MET A 347 -1.96 -3.06 -5.24
CA MET A 347 -1.40 -2.84 -3.91
C MET A 347 -1.17 -4.18 -3.22
N LEU A 348 0.06 -4.50 -2.86
CA LEU A 348 0.44 -5.72 -2.13
C LEU A 348 0.93 -5.38 -0.73
N ALA A 349 0.39 -6.06 0.28
CA ALA A 349 0.88 -6.00 1.65
C ALA A 349 1.45 -7.36 2.05
N ILE A 350 2.75 -7.42 2.32
CA ILE A 350 3.45 -8.63 2.78
C ILE A 350 3.60 -8.50 4.31
N PRO A 351 2.75 -9.15 5.13
CA PRO A 351 2.68 -8.91 6.56
C PRO A 351 4.03 -9.12 7.24
N GLY A 352 4.46 -8.14 8.04
CA GLY A 352 5.75 -8.17 8.73
C GLY A 352 6.98 -7.95 7.84
N VAL A 353 6.82 -7.60 6.56
CA VAL A 353 7.94 -7.29 5.65
C VAL A 353 7.80 -5.91 5.05
N GLY A 354 6.68 -5.61 4.39
CA GLY A 354 6.49 -4.34 3.72
C GLY A 354 5.35 -4.32 2.72
N GLY A 355 5.20 -3.16 2.08
CA GLY A 355 4.27 -2.92 0.98
C GLY A 355 5.00 -2.85 -0.36
N ILE A 356 4.38 -3.41 -1.39
CA ILE A 356 4.81 -3.26 -2.78
C ILE A 356 3.60 -2.75 -3.57
N THR A 357 3.80 -1.75 -4.41
CA THR A 357 2.77 -1.32 -5.37
C THR A 357 3.31 -1.44 -6.78
N VAL A 358 2.49 -2.02 -7.65
CA VAL A 358 2.73 -2.07 -9.09
C VAL A 358 1.66 -1.24 -9.79
N TRP A 359 2.03 -0.45 -10.78
CA TRP A 359 1.07 0.28 -11.61
C TRP A 359 1.40 0.07 -13.09
N SER A 360 0.46 -0.50 -13.84
CA SER A 360 0.51 -0.54 -15.30
C SER A 360 -0.92 -0.56 -15.86
N PRO A 361 -1.30 0.38 -16.75
CA PRO A 361 -2.70 0.64 -17.11
C PRO A 361 -3.42 -0.50 -17.86
N LEU A 362 -2.70 -1.34 -18.60
CA LEU A 362 -3.31 -2.40 -19.41
C LEU A 362 -3.85 -3.53 -18.53
N LEU A 363 -5.15 -3.79 -18.63
CA LEU A 363 -5.86 -4.79 -17.85
C LEU A 363 -6.10 -6.08 -18.65
N ASP A 364 -6.12 -7.21 -17.94
CA ASP A 364 -6.64 -8.48 -18.44
C ASP A 364 -8.18 -8.48 -18.49
N GLU A 365 -8.75 -9.59 -18.96
CA GLU A 365 -10.22 -9.76 -19.06
C GLU A 365 -10.92 -9.80 -17.69
N LEU A 366 -10.17 -9.98 -16.60
CA LEU A 366 -10.67 -10.01 -15.23
C LEU A 366 -10.55 -8.64 -14.53
N GLY A 367 -10.01 -7.63 -15.22
CA GLY A 367 -9.87 -6.26 -14.72
C GLY A 367 -8.60 -6.01 -13.89
N ASN A 368 -7.62 -6.92 -13.93
CA ASN A 368 -6.35 -6.77 -13.23
C ASN A 368 -5.24 -6.32 -14.19
N SER A 369 -4.27 -5.53 -13.71
CA SER A 369 -3.12 -5.14 -14.51
C SER A 369 -2.32 -6.37 -14.98
N VAL A 370 -2.10 -6.51 -16.28
CA VAL A 370 -1.38 -7.66 -16.85
C VAL A 370 0.06 -7.72 -16.34
N ARG A 371 0.80 -6.61 -16.48
CA ARG A 371 2.17 -6.52 -15.93
C ARG A 371 2.15 -6.65 -14.42
N GLY A 372 1.16 -6.08 -13.75
CA GLY A 372 1.00 -6.21 -12.31
C GLY A 372 0.90 -7.67 -11.85
N VAL A 373 0.01 -8.46 -12.46
CA VAL A 373 -0.17 -9.87 -12.11
C VAL A 373 1.08 -10.69 -12.40
N GLU A 374 1.72 -10.49 -13.57
CA GLU A 374 2.96 -11.21 -13.89
C GLU A 374 4.10 -10.85 -12.94
N PHE A 375 4.26 -9.57 -12.58
CA PHE A 375 5.22 -9.14 -11.57
C PHE A 375 5.00 -9.88 -10.25
N CYS A 376 3.75 -10.02 -9.80
CA CYS A 376 3.42 -10.73 -8.56
C CYS A 376 3.80 -12.21 -8.62
N LYS A 377 3.56 -12.88 -9.76
CA LYS A 377 3.96 -14.29 -9.97
C LYS A 377 5.48 -14.45 -9.92
N ARG A 378 6.21 -13.57 -10.61
CA ARG A 378 7.68 -13.58 -10.59
C ARG A 378 8.23 -13.30 -9.19
N LEU A 379 7.61 -12.38 -8.46
CA LEU A 379 7.98 -12.04 -7.09
C LEU A 379 7.98 -13.29 -6.19
N VAL A 380 6.89 -14.05 -6.17
CA VAL A 380 6.80 -15.26 -5.30
C VAL A 380 7.57 -16.46 -5.83
N SER A 381 7.90 -16.47 -7.13
CA SER A 381 8.80 -17.47 -7.71
C SER A 381 10.26 -17.25 -7.33
N ARG A 382 10.66 -16.01 -7.00
CA ARG A 382 12.02 -15.66 -6.56
C ARG A 382 12.14 -15.56 -5.05
N PHE A 383 11.11 -15.06 -4.38
CA PHE A 383 11.11 -14.78 -2.95
C PHE A 383 10.12 -15.65 -2.18
N ARG A 384 10.49 -16.01 -0.94
CA ARG A 384 9.61 -16.71 0.00
C ARG A 384 8.62 -15.75 0.68
N PHE A 385 7.72 -15.17 -0.12
CA PHE A 385 6.71 -14.21 0.32
C PHE A 385 5.29 -14.76 0.33
N HIS A 386 5.06 -15.97 -0.19
CA HIS A 386 3.74 -16.57 -0.10
C HIS A 386 3.38 -16.78 1.38
N THR A 387 2.15 -16.42 1.78
CA THR A 387 1.72 -16.44 3.19
C THR A 387 1.87 -17.81 3.84
N PHE A 388 1.83 -18.89 3.05
CA PHE A 388 1.99 -20.27 3.50
C PHE A 388 3.37 -20.89 3.20
N ASP A 389 4.37 -20.09 2.83
CA ASP A 389 5.74 -20.60 2.61
C ASP A 389 6.42 -21.06 3.90
N ASN A 390 7.27 -22.09 3.79
CA ASN A 390 8.07 -22.56 4.92
C ASN A 390 9.29 -21.65 5.15
N MET A 391 9.33 -21.04 6.33
CA MET A 391 10.43 -20.18 6.75
C MET A 391 11.75 -20.94 7.00
N LEU A 392 11.72 -22.24 7.25
CA LEU A 392 12.93 -23.04 7.48
C LEU A 392 13.75 -23.28 6.21
N GLY A 393 13.14 -23.19 5.02
CA GLY A 393 13.84 -23.16 3.73
C GLY A 393 14.54 -24.45 3.30
N GLN A 394 14.23 -25.61 3.89
CA GLN A 394 14.83 -26.87 3.46
C GLN A 394 14.34 -27.26 2.06
N GLY A 395 15.26 -27.33 1.09
CA GLY A 395 14.97 -27.75 -0.28
C GLY A 395 14.34 -26.67 -1.18
N ASP A 396 14.28 -25.42 -0.72
CA ASP A 396 13.73 -24.28 -1.48
C ASP A 396 14.86 -23.32 -1.87
N ASN A 397 15.06 -23.12 -3.17
CA ASN A 397 16.11 -22.25 -3.71
C ASN A 397 15.69 -20.76 -3.75
N ARG A 398 14.46 -20.42 -3.31
CA ARG A 398 13.97 -19.04 -3.29
C ARG A 398 14.62 -18.22 -2.18
N ILE A 399 14.81 -16.93 -2.48
CA ILE A 399 15.43 -15.95 -1.61
C ILE A 399 14.49 -15.62 -0.45
N ASP A 400 15.04 -15.52 0.75
CA ASP A 400 14.35 -14.93 1.89
C ASP A 400 15.06 -13.64 2.29
N PRO A 401 14.51 -12.48 1.89
CA PRO A 401 15.21 -11.21 2.06
C PRO A 401 15.28 -10.77 3.52
N ARG A 402 14.59 -11.47 4.43
CA ARG A 402 14.68 -11.27 5.89
C ARG A 402 15.97 -11.85 6.50
N ARG A 403 16.79 -12.57 5.72
CA ARG A 403 18.02 -13.20 6.19
C ARG A 403 19.21 -12.69 5.42
N CYS A 404 20.32 -12.43 6.12
CA CYS A 404 21.61 -12.23 5.47
C CYS A 404 22.02 -13.51 4.72
N LYS A 405 22.59 -13.38 3.52
CA LYS A 405 23.33 -14.47 2.89
C LYS A 405 24.52 -14.78 3.81
N LYS A 406 24.58 -16.01 4.34
CA LYS A 406 25.71 -16.49 5.13
C LYS A 406 26.95 -16.66 4.28
#